data_AF-R9GPB4-F1
#
_entry.id   AF-R9GPB4-F1
#
_cell.length_a   1.000
_cell.length_b   1.000
_cell.length_c   1.000
_cell.angle_alpha   90.00
_cell.angle_beta   90.00
_cell.angle_gamma   90.00
#
_symmetry.space_group_name_H-M   'P 1'
#
loop_
_entity.id
_entity.type
_entity.pdbx_description
1 polymer ?
#
loop_
_entity_poly.entity_id
_entity_poly.type
_entity_poly.pdbx_seq_one_letter_code
_entity_poly.pdbx_strand_id
1 'polypeptide(L)' 'MNSNPLFHFHTITEYHRTAGLPNPAHPLISLVHMDDLKKPLAEGPFSVIYDFYSIAIKRVKERQI' A
#
# COMPACT_ATOMS: atom_id res chain seq x y z
N MET A 1 -3.00 -11.41 23.18
CA MET A 1 -3.57 -11.20 21.84
C MET A 1 -2.95 -9.94 21.29
N ASN A 2 -1.96 -10.07 20.40
CA ASN A 2 -1.28 -8.90 19.84
C ASN A 2 -2.12 -8.43 18.65
N SER A 3 -2.93 -7.41 18.87
CA SER A 3 -3.68 -6.76 17.79
C SER A 3 -2.68 -6.00 16.92
N ASN A 4 -2.34 -6.57 15.75
CA ASN A 4 -1.61 -5.82 14.73
C ASN A 4 -2.41 -4.57 14.36
N PRO A 5 -1.74 -3.42 14.11
CA PRO A 5 -2.41 -2.23 13.62
C PRO A 5 -3.23 -2.55 12.37
N LEU A 6 -4.48 -2.09 12.35
CA LEU A 6 -5.38 -2.17 11.21
C LEU A 6 -5.51 -0.79 10.59
N PHE A 7 -5.09 -0.66 9.34
CA PHE A 7 -5.30 0.55 8.54
C PHE A 7 -6.52 0.34 7.64
N HIS A 8 -7.41 1.32 7.60
CA HIS A 8 -8.58 1.28 6.73
C HIS A 8 -8.60 2.54 5.89
N PHE A 9 -8.40 2.38 4.58
CA PHE A 9 -8.36 3.47 3.61
C PHE A 9 -9.66 3.53 2.82
N HIS A 10 -10.35 4.66 2.93
CA HIS A 10 -11.62 4.89 2.24
C HIS A 10 -11.39 5.40 0.81
N THR A 11 -10.25 6.06 0.57
CA THR A 11 -9.92 6.67 -0.73
C THR A 11 -8.47 6.45 -1.13
N ILE A 12 -8.22 6.49 -2.44
CA ILE A 12 -6.87 6.41 -3.02
C ILE A 12 -5.97 7.52 -2.47
N THR A 13 -6.49 8.74 -2.32
CA THR A 13 -5.74 9.89 -1.80
C THR A 13 -5.28 9.70 -0.36
N GLU A 14 -6.11 9.08 0.49
CA GLU A 14 -5.77 8.78 1.88
C GLU A 14 -4.59 7.79 1.98
N TYR A 15 -4.63 6.74 1.14
CA TYR A 15 -3.52 5.80 1.02
C TYR A 15 -2.24 6.52 0.58
N HIS A 16 -2.30 7.34 -0.48
CA HIS A 16 -1.12 8.08 -0.97
C HIS A 16 -0.48 8.96 0.11
N ARG A 17 -1.29 9.71 0.87
CA ARG A 17 -0.81 10.57 1.97
C ARG A 17 -0.10 9.75 3.04
N THR A 18 -0.68 8.62 3.43
CA THR A 18 -0.15 7.76 4.50
C THR A 18 1.14 7.05 4.06
N ALA A 19 1.19 6.59 2.81
CA ALA A 19 2.34 5.95 2.20
C ALA A 19 3.49 6.93 1.81
N GLY A 20 3.26 8.24 1.93
CA GLY A 20 4.24 9.27 1.54
C GLY A 20 4.42 9.41 0.03
N LEU A 21 3.42 9.00 -0.75
CA LEU A 21 3.38 9.13 -2.20
C LEU A 21 2.93 10.54 -2.60
N PRO A 22 3.31 11.03 -3.79
CA PRO A 22 2.72 12.24 -4.36
C PRO A 22 1.22 12.05 -4.58
N ASN A 23 0.48 13.15 -4.78
CA ASN A 23 -0.93 13.06 -5.13
C ASN A 23 -1.13 12.17 -6.36
N PRO A 24 -2.20 11.34 -6.39
CA PRO A 24 -2.48 10.51 -7.53
C PRO A 24 -2.75 11.38 -8.76
N ALA A 25 -2.25 10.96 -9.92
CA ALA A 25 -2.45 11.68 -11.18
C ALA A 25 -3.93 11.68 -11.63
N HIS A 26 -4.72 10.71 -11.17
CA HIS A 26 -6.15 10.62 -11.43
C HIS A 26 -6.92 10.27 -10.16
N PRO A 27 -8.11 10.86 -9.91
CA PRO A 27 -8.86 10.65 -8.67
C PRO A 27 -9.40 9.22 -8.49
N LEU A 28 -9.69 8.51 -9.59
CA LEU A 28 -10.32 7.18 -9.55
C LEU A 28 -9.37 6.01 -9.82
N ILE A 29 -8.15 6.27 -10.27
CA ILE A 29 -7.17 5.21 -10.55
C ILE A 29 -5.77 5.70 -10.17
N SER A 30 -5.00 4.82 -9.56
CA SER A 30 -3.60 5.08 -9.26
C SER A 30 -2.76 3.85 -9.54
N LEU A 31 -1.58 4.09 -10.10
CA LEU A 31 -0.53 3.11 -10.28
C LEU A 31 0.70 3.58 -9.54
N VAL A 32 1.23 2.72 -8.69
CA VAL A 32 2.34 3.04 -7.79
C VAL A 32 3.43 1.99 -7.97
N HIS A 33 4.67 2.43 -8.16
CA HIS A 33 5.82 1.54 -8.02
C HIS A 33 6.14 1.39 -6.54
N MET A 34 6.33 0.14 -6.08
CA MET A 34 6.60 -0.13 -4.67
C MET A 34 7.90 0.54 -4.17
N ASP A 35 8.85 0.81 -5.08
CA ASP A 35 10.09 1.53 -4.78
C ASP A 35 9.86 3.03 -4.47
N ASP A 36 8.70 3.59 -4.84
CA ASP A 36 8.33 4.98 -4.57
C ASP A 36 7.74 5.18 -3.16
N LEU A 37 7.46 4.10 -2.43
CA LEU A 37 6.91 4.16 -1.08
C LEU A 37 7.96 4.71 -0.11
N LYS A 38 7.73 5.94 0.37
CA LYS A 38 8.70 6.64 1.22
C LYS A 38 8.54 6.35 2.70
N LYS A 39 7.39 5.83 3.11
CA LYS A 39 7.07 5.60 4.52
C LYS A 39 6.44 4.22 4.72
N PRO A 40 6.98 3.40 5.64
CA PRO A 40 6.29 2.20 6.06
C PRO A 40 5.01 2.59 6.84
N LEU A 41 3.92 1.86 6.60
CA LEU A 41 2.64 2.09 7.30
C LEU A 41 2.77 1.78 8.80
N ALA A 42 3.58 0.78 9.16
CA ALA A 42 3.95 0.46 10.52
C ALA A 42 5.36 -0.16 10.56
N GLU A 43 6.02 -0.10 11.71
CA GLU A 43 7.34 -0.71 11.95
C GLU A 43 7.30 -2.25 12.07
N GLY A 44 6.10 -2.85 12.08
CA GLY A 44 5.89 -4.28 12.22
C GLY A 44 4.73 -4.79 11.34
N PRO A 45 4.27 -6.03 11.55
CA PRO A 45 3.18 -6.59 10.77
C PRO A 45 1.89 -5.78 10.99
N PHE A 46 1.17 -5.50 9.91
CA PHE A 46 -0.08 -4.74 9.92
C PHE A 46 -1.09 -5.35 8.97
N SER A 47 -2.35 -5.01 9.16
CA SER A 47 -3.45 -5.35 8.27
C SER A 47 -3.95 -4.10 7.56
N VAL A 48 -4.41 -4.25 6.32
CA VAL A 48 -4.99 -3.14 5.55
C VAL A 48 -6.33 -3.55 4.97
N ILE A 49 -7.30 -2.65 5.06
CA ILE A 49 -8.59 -2.70 4.35
C ILE A 49 -8.65 -1.52 3.40
N TYR A 50 -9.09 -1.77 2.17
CA TYR A 50 -9.35 -0.76 1.16
C TYR A 50 -10.83 -0.79 0.79
N ASP A 51 -11.49 0.38 0.77
CA ASP A 51 -12.85 0.51 0.20
C ASP A 51 -12.86 0.62 -1.32
N PHE A 52 -11.69 0.43 -1.93
CA PHE A 52 -11.45 0.40 -3.36
C PHE A 52 -10.65 -0.84 -3.73
N TYR A 53 -10.72 -1.22 -5.01
CA TYR A 53 -10.00 -2.38 -5.49
C TYR A 53 -8.49 -2.11 -5.56
N SER A 54 -7.68 -3.04 -5.04
CA SER A 54 -6.22 -2.95 -5.03
C SER A 54 -5.61 -4.24 -5.56
N ILE A 55 -4.68 -4.10 -6.51
CA ILE A 55 -3.92 -5.21 -7.08
C ILE A 55 -2.45 -4.97 -6.78
N ALA A 56 -1.83 -5.89 -6.04
CA ALA A 56 -0.40 -5.86 -5.77
C ALA A 56 0.31 -6.97 -6.54
N ILE A 57 1.31 -6.62 -7.34
CA ILE A 57 2.12 -7.58 -8.09
C ILE A 57 3.48 -7.71 -7.41
N LYS A 58 3.76 -8.90 -6.88
CA LYS A 58 5.07 -9.25 -6.32
C LYS A 58 5.88 -10.01 -7.36
N ARG A 59 7.03 -9.47 -7.77
CA ARG A 59 7.99 -10.22 -8.58
C ARG A 59 8.64 -11.29 -7.70
N VAL A 60 8.33 -12.56 -7.98
CA VAL A 60 9.00 -13.70 -7.38
C VAL A 60 10.16 -14.07 -8.29
N LYS A 61 11.40 -14.00 -7.79
CA LYS A 61 12.55 -14.53 -8.52
C LYS A 61 12.49 -16.04 -8.46
N GLU A 62 12.67 -16.70 -9.60
CA GLU A 62 12.86 -18.16 -9.62
C GLU A 62 14.11 -18.51 -8.79
N ARG A 63 13.96 -19.53 -7.96
CA ARG A 63 15.07 -20.06 -7.17
C ARG A 63 15.97 -20.80 -8.15
N GLN A 64 17.13 -20.23 -8.48
CA GLN A 64 18.14 -20.99 -9.21
C GLN A 64 18.62 -22.12 -8.28
N ILE A 65 18.41 -23.34 -8.74
CA ILE A 65 18.85 -24.59 -8.12
C ILE A 65 20.24 -24.90 -8.65
#